data_AF-A0A418F363-F1
#
_entry.id   AF-A0A418F363-F1
#
_cell.length_a   1.000
_cell.length_b   1.000
_cell.length_c   1.000
_cell.angle_alpha   90.00
_cell.angle_beta   90.00
_cell.angle_gamma   90.00
#
_symmetry.space_group_name_H-M   'P 1'
#
loop_
_entity.id
_entity.type
_entity.pdbx_description
1 polymer ?
#
loop_
_entity_poly.entity_id
_entity_poly.type
_entity_poly.pdbx_seq_one_letter_code
_entity_poly.pdbx_strand_id
1 'polypeptide(L)'
;MTATPKKVLLDDYRNVLIRQEETIIFSLIERAQFLRNAPIYRKRADATASLLSFKGKYNGFEGSFLEFMLSETERLHALNRRYTSPDEHAFFPSFLPDPILPPLDYQSVLIPNNININDQIMSVYLEKLLPHITHDSDDHTTFGSSANADIAVLQALSKRIHFGKFIAEAKFQVTFLLLLSSSLTLTMKAEKERYTALILANDAEGIMDALTNLAVEDVRRHDIC
;
A
#
# COMPACT_ATOMS: atom_id res chain seq x y z
N MET A 1 -14.22 -0.29 -26.06
CA MET A 1 -13.87 -1.73 -26.10
C MET A 1 -13.17 -2.03 -24.79
N THR A 2 -13.83 -2.71 -23.86
CA THR A 2 -13.23 -3.08 -22.57
C THR A 2 -12.20 -4.18 -22.84
N ALA A 3 -10.92 -3.86 -22.69
CA ALA A 3 -9.85 -4.85 -22.82
C ALA A 3 -10.12 -6.00 -21.83
N THR A 4 -10.15 -7.23 -22.33
CA THR A 4 -10.33 -8.42 -21.50
C THR A 4 -9.11 -8.52 -20.58
N PRO A 5 -9.28 -8.66 -19.25
CA PRO A 5 -8.15 -8.72 -18.33
C PRO A 5 -7.20 -9.87 -18.71
N LYS A 6 -5.89 -9.59 -18.70
CA LYS A 6 -4.88 -10.65 -18.92
C LYS A 6 -4.97 -11.64 -17.78
N LYS A 7 -4.90 -12.93 -18.12
CA LYS A 7 -4.77 -14.00 -17.14
C LYS A 7 -3.43 -13.91 -16.41
N VAL A 8 -3.46 -14.05 -15.09
CA VAL A 8 -2.28 -14.03 -14.22
C VAL A 8 -2.35 -15.19 -13.23
N LEU A 9 -1.19 -15.79 -12.93
CA LEU A 9 -1.05 -16.87 -11.94
C LEU A 9 -0.49 -16.31 -10.63
N LEU A 10 -0.79 -16.98 -9.51
CA LEU A 10 -0.26 -16.58 -8.20
C LEU A 10 1.28 -16.65 -8.15
N ASP A 11 1.88 -17.63 -8.84
CA ASP A 11 3.32 -17.78 -8.89
C ASP A 11 4.02 -16.62 -9.60
N ASP A 12 3.34 -15.93 -10.52
CA ASP A 12 3.87 -14.74 -11.21
C ASP A 12 4.14 -13.58 -10.21
N TYR A 13 3.46 -13.60 -9.06
CA TYR A 13 3.53 -12.55 -8.05
C TYR A 13 4.36 -12.89 -6.82
N ARG A 14 4.77 -14.16 -6.65
CA ARG A 14 5.52 -14.59 -5.46
C ARG A 14 6.77 -13.74 -5.23
N ASN A 15 7.60 -13.58 -6.26
CA ASN A 15 8.83 -12.80 -6.16
C ASN A 15 8.57 -11.30 -5.95
N VAL A 16 7.44 -10.78 -6.45
CA VAL A 16 7.05 -9.38 -6.23
C VAL A 16 6.69 -9.16 -4.76
N LEU A 17 5.92 -10.07 -4.18
CA LEU A 17 5.53 -10.00 -2.76
C LEU A 17 6.72 -10.10 -1.82
N ILE A 18 7.66 -11.03 -2.09
CA ILE A 18 8.90 -11.18 -1.31
C ILE A 18 9.71 -9.87 -1.34
N ARG A 19 9.93 -9.31 -2.53
CA ARG A 19 10.68 -8.04 -2.65
C ARG A 19 10.00 -6.87 -1.94
N GLN A 20 8.68 -6.79 -2.01
CA GLN A 20 7.92 -5.75 -1.29
C GLN A 20 8.01 -5.93 0.23
N GLU A 21 8.02 -7.17 0.72
CA GLU A 21 8.22 -7.49 2.12
C GLU A 21 9.60 -7.07 2.62
N GLU A 22 10.67 -7.42 1.90
CA GLU A 22 12.03 -6.96 2.19
C GLU A 22 12.12 -5.43 2.20
N THR A 23 11.47 -4.77 1.23
CA THR A 23 11.44 -3.30 1.16
C THR A 23 10.80 -2.68 2.40
N ILE A 24 9.71 -3.26 2.91
CA ILE A 24 9.05 -2.81 4.14
C ILE A 24 9.98 -3.01 5.34
N ILE A 25 10.60 -4.18 5.48
CA ILE A 25 11.49 -4.49 6.60
C ILE A 25 12.64 -3.48 6.66
N PHE A 26 13.35 -3.27 5.55
CA PHE A 26 14.44 -2.30 5.52
C PHE A 26 13.96 -0.86 5.77
N SER A 27 12.82 -0.46 5.21
CA SER A 27 12.27 0.88 5.46
C SER A 27 11.94 1.10 6.94
N LEU A 28 11.42 0.07 7.63
CA LEU A 28 11.14 0.12 9.06
C LEU A 28 12.41 0.16 9.90
N ILE A 29 13.44 -0.60 9.54
CA ILE A 29 14.76 -0.57 10.20
C ILE A 29 15.40 0.82 10.09
N GLU A 30 15.34 1.42 8.90
CA GLU A 30 15.83 2.79 8.67
C GLU A 30 15.03 3.81 9.49
N ARG A 31 13.69 3.67 9.56
CA ARG A 31 12.88 4.57 10.40
C ARG A 31 13.19 4.42 11.89
N ALA A 32 13.48 3.21 12.36
CA ALA A 32 13.79 2.93 13.76
C ALA A 32 15.11 3.58 14.24
N GLN A 33 15.97 4.06 13.33
CA GLN A 33 17.18 4.80 13.68
C GLN A 33 16.90 6.18 14.29
N PHE A 34 15.69 6.72 14.10
CA PHE A 34 15.30 8.04 14.60
C PHE A 34 14.31 7.93 15.75
N LEU A 35 14.29 8.93 16.63
CA LEU A 35 13.29 9.06 17.69
C LEU A 35 11.87 9.21 17.10
N ARG A 36 10.86 9.09 17.96
CA ARG A 36 9.46 9.21 17.54
C ARG A 36 9.18 10.55 16.87
N ASN A 37 9.76 11.65 17.35
CA ASN A 37 9.62 12.97 16.72
C ASN A 37 8.14 13.35 16.54
N ALA A 38 7.34 13.15 17.58
CA ALA A 38 5.89 13.32 17.58
C ALA A 38 5.39 14.65 16.98
N PRO A 39 6.10 15.80 17.13
CA PRO A 39 5.67 17.05 16.52
C PRO A 39 5.44 17.00 15.01
N ILE A 40 6.18 16.18 14.26
CA ILE A 40 6.11 16.18 12.78
C ILE A 40 4.79 15.63 12.22
N TYR A 41 3.99 14.98 13.07
CA TYR A 41 2.67 14.42 12.74
C TYR A 41 1.51 15.30 13.20
N ARG A 42 1.80 16.40 13.93
CA ARG A 42 0.76 17.33 14.39
C ARG A 42 0.40 18.29 13.28
N LYS A 43 -0.89 18.59 13.14
CA LYS A 43 -1.38 19.62 12.23
C LYS A 43 -0.81 20.99 12.62
N ARG A 44 -0.85 21.92 11.66
CA ARG A 44 -0.25 23.24 11.86
C ARG A 44 -0.82 24.00 13.07
N ALA A 45 -2.11 23.85 13.34
CA ALA A 45 -2.79 24.45 14.50
C ALA A 45 -2.17 24.03 15.84
N ASP A 46 -1.58 22.84 15.91
CA ASP A 46 -0.98 22.23 17.12
C ASP A 46 0.56 22.13 17.03
N ALA A 47 1.16 22.85 16.08
CA ALA A 47 2.60 22.77 15.79
C ALA A 47 3.46 23.41 16.88
N THR A 48 4.61 22.80 17.17
CA THR A 48 5.60 23.33 18.12
C THR A 48 6.40 24.49 17.52
N ALA A 49 7.01 25.31 18.38
CA ALA A 49 7.85 26.44 17.96
C ALA A 49 8.97 26.05 16.97
N SER A 50 9.51 24.83 17.11
CA SER A 50 10.50 24.27 16.17
C SER A 50 9.98 24.19 14.74
N LEU A 51 8.75 23.71 14.54
CA LEU A 51 8.12 23.62 13.21
C LEU A 51 7.64 24.96 12.69
N LEU A 52 7.18 25.87 13.57
CA LEU A 52 6.79 27.23 13.18
C LEU A 52 7.96 28.07 12.66
N SER A 53 9.20 27.69 13.02
CA SER A 53 10.41 28.34 12.52
C SER A 53 10.79 27.94 11.09
N PHE A 54 10.16 26.89 10.55
CA PHE A 54 10.41 26.45 9.18
C PHE A 54 9.99 27.52 8.18
N LYS A 55 10.55 27.44 6.97
CA LYS A 55 10.40 28.46 5.92
C LYS A 55 9.82 27.85 4.65
N GLY A 56 9.36 28.73 3.76
CA GLY A 56 8.89 28.35 2.44
C GLY A 56 7.42 27.93 2.42
N LYS A 57 7.06 27.06 1.47
CA LYS A 57 5.66 26.68 1.21
C LYS A 57 4.96 26.02 2.39
N TYR A 58 5.71 25.35 3.27
CA TYR A 58 5.17 24.75 4.49
C TYR A 58 4.45 25.78 5.38
N ASN A 59 4.85 27.06 5.34
CA ASN A 59 4.26 28.11 6.18
C ASN A 59 2.78 28.39 5.88
N GLY A 60 2.29 28.05 4.69
CA GLY A 60 0.87 28.14 4.32
C GLY A 60 0.14 26.80 4.30
N PHE A 61 0.77 25.72 4.77
CA PHE A 61 0.17 24.39 4.80
C PHE A 61 -0.46 24.11 6.18
N GLU A 62 -1.72 23.66 6.17
CA GLU A 62 -2.51 23.42 7.39
C GLU A 62 -2.30 22.02 7.99
N GLY A 63 -1.83 21.07 7.19
CA GLY A 63 -1.52 19.73 7.66
C GLY A 63 -0.21 19.66 8.45
N SER A 64 0.18 18.44 8.79
CA SER A 64 1.43 18.15 9.47
C SER A 64 2.63 18.25 8.56
N PHE A 65 3.83 18.24 9.15
CA PHE A 65 5.08 18.24 8.39
C PHE A 65 5.22 16.97 7.53
N LEU A 66 4.80 15.81 8.05
CA LEU A 66 4.75 14.56 7.27
C LEU A 66 3.82 14.69 6.06
N GLU A 67 2.60 15.19 6.25
CA GLU A 67 1.62 15.33 5.16
C GLU A 67 2.12 16.30 4.08
N PHE A 68 2.78 17.39 4.48
CA PHE A 68 3.41 18.32 3.54
C PHE A 68 4.51 17.63 2.73
N MET A 69 5.46 16.96 3.39
CA MET A 69 6.57 16.29 2.72
C MET A 69 6.11 15.15 1.82
N LEU A 70 5.14 14.36 2.27
CA LEU A 70 4.55 13.28 1.49
C LEU A 70 3.85 13.84 0.26
N SER A 71 2.95 14.82 0.41
CA SER A 71 2.22 15.39 -0.72
C SER A 71 3.14 16.03 -1.76
N GLU A 72 4.17 16.79 -1.38
CA GLU A 72 5.13 17.34 -2.35
C GLU A 72 5.94 16.23 -3.05
N THR A 73 6.27 15.14 -2.35
CA THR A 73 6.91 13.96 -2.95
C THR A 73 5.98 13.29 -3.97
N GLU A 74 4.70 13.15 -3.64
CA GLU A 74 3.71 12.60 -4.58
C GLU A 74 3.52 13.50 -5.80
N ARG A 75 3.51 14.82 -5.62
CA ARG A 75 3.46 15.77 -6.73
C ARG A 75 4.63 15.57 -7.68
N LEU A 76 5.84 15.40 -7.15
CA LEU A 76 7.03 15.15 -7.96
C LEU A 76 6.92 13.81 -8.73
N HIS A 77 6.49 12.74 -8.04
CA HIS A 77 6.31 11.44 -8.68
C HIS A 77 5.15 11.38 -9.67
N ALA A 78 4.10 12.18 -9.50
CA ALA A 78 3.01 12.26 -10.47
C ALA A 78 3.50 12.75 -11.84
N LEU A 79 4.45 13.69 -11.87
CA LEU A 79 5.04 14.20 -13.12
C LEU A 79 5.65 13.07 -13.96
N ASN A 80 6.26 12.05 -13.33
CA ASN A 80 6.86 10.91 -14.02
C ASN A 80 5.88 9.74 -14.27
N ARG A 81 4.57 9.95 -14.07
CA ARG A 81 3.47 8.98 -14.23
C ARG A 81 3.40 7.88 -13.18
N ARG A 82 4.03 8.02 -12.00
CA ARG A 82 3.98 6.98 -10.96
C ARG A 82 2.55 6.51 -10.66
N TYR A 83 1.64 7.45 -10.41
CA TYR A 83 0.25 7.15 -10.00
C TYR A 83 -0.71 6.84 -11.15
N THR A 84 -0.22 6.71 -12.39
CA THR A 84 -1.01 6.09 -13.47
C THR A 84 -0.84 4.57 -13.50
N SER A 85 0.16 4.04 -12.77
CA SER A 85 0.39 2.61 -12.62
C SER A 85 -0.69 1.98 -11.73
N PRO A 86 -1.23 0.79 -12.07
CA PRO A 86 -2.32 0.16 -11.32
C PRO A 86 -1.93 -0.32 -9.91
N ASP A 87 -0.62 -0.42 -9.62
CA ASP A 87 -0.06 -0.85 -8.33
C ASP A 87 0.44 0.31 -7.45
N GLU A 88 0.25 1.57 -7.86
CA GLU A 88 0.65 2.75 -7.09
C GLU A 88 -0.58 3.56 -6.68
N HIS A 89 -0.71 3.87 -5.39
CA HIS A 89 -1.85 4.59 -4.81
C HIS A 89 -1.35 5.82 -4.05
N ALA A 90 -1.81 7.00 -4.44
CA ALA A 90 -1.45 8.25 -3.78
C ALA A 90 -2.18 8.42 -2.44
N PHE A 91 -1.51 9.01 -1.46
CA PHE A 91 -2.13 9.44 -0.20
C PHE A 91 -2.93 10.74 -0.39
N PHE A 92 -2.48 11.63 -1.27
CA PHE A 92 -3.11 12.92 -1.56
C PHE A 92 -3.50 13.05 -3.05
N PRO A 93 -4.45 12.23 -3.55
CA PRO A 93 -4.81 12.20 -4.97
C PRO A 93 -5.30 13.57 -5.50
N SER A 94 -5.93 14.38 -4.64
CA SER A 94 -6.41 15.73 -5.00
C SER A 94 -5.28 16.73 -5.29
N PHE A 95 -4.05 16.44 -4.89
CA PHE A 95 -2.90 17.33 -5.09
C PHE A 95 -2.05 16.96 -6.29
N LEU A 96 -2.32 15.83 -6.95
CA LEU A 96 -1.48 15.35 -8.05
C LEU A 96 -1.63 16.24 -9.30
N PRO A 97 -0.53 16.73 -9.88
CA PRO A 97 -0.55 17.35 -11.20
C PRO A 97 -0.70 16.31 -12.32
N ASP A 98 -1.04 16.78 -13.52
CA ASP A 98 -0.98 15.95 -14.72
C ASP A 98 0.47 15.52 -15.03
N PRO A 99 0.68 14.27 -15.50
CA PRO A 99 2.02 13.82 -15.87
C PRO A 99 2.60 14.59 -17.07
N ILE A 100 3.91 14.82 -17.06
CA ILE A 100 4.62 15.48 -18.19
C ILE A 100 5.03 14.49 -19.28
N LEU A 101 4.99 13.20 -18.98
CA LEU A 101 5.32 12.13 -19.92
C LEU A 101 4.06 11.64 -20.64
N PRO A 102 4.18 11.15 -21.89
CA PRO A 102 3.05 10.60 -22.65
C PRO A 102 2.33 9.48 -21.88
N PRO A 103 1.03 9.22 -22.07
CA PRO A 103 0.36 8.12 -21.37
C PRO A 103 1.01 6.76 -21.70
N LEU A 104 1.00 5.84 -20.73
CA LEU A 104 1.41 4.44 -20.93
C LEU A 104 0.15 3.57 -20.85
N ASP A 105 -0.03 2.69 -21.82
CA ASP A 105 -1.10 1.71 -21.81
C ASP A 105 -0.64 0.50 -20.97
N TYR A 106 -1.06 0.47 -19.71
CA TYR A 106 -0.80 -0.68 -18.84
C TYR A 106 -1.72 -1.82 -19.22
N GLN A 107 -1.17 -3.04 -19.23
CA GLN A 107 -1.98 -4.22 -19.42
C GLN A 107 -3.05 -4.31 -18.32
N SER A 108 -4.32 -4.30 -18.73
CA SER A 108 -5.44 -4.45 -17.81
C SER A 108 -5.40 -5.86 -17.20
N VAL A 109 -5.05 -5.94 -15.92
CA VAL A 109 -5.17 -7.15 -15.09
C VAL A 109 -6.34 -6.98 -14.13
N LEU A 110 -6.47 -5.80 -13.54
CA LEU A 110 -7.52 -5.49 -12.59
C LEU A 110 -8.77 -4.97 -13.29
N ILE A 111 -9.93 -5.37 -12.78
CA ILE A 111 -11.20 -4.70 -13.09
C ILE A 111 -11.13 -3.26 -12.55
N PRO A 112 -11.58 -2.24 -13.32
CA PRO A 112 -11.61 -0.86 -12.86
C PRO A 112 -12.31 -0.72 -11.50
N ASN A 113 -11.65 -0.06 -10.54
CA ASN A 113 -12.13 0.15 -9.19
C ASN A 113 -11.53 1.43 -8.61
N ASN A 114 -12.21 2.00 -7.61
CA ASN A 114 -11.77 3.21 -6.90
C ASN A 114 -11.28 2.90 -5.46
N ILE A 115 -10.82 1.68 -5.21
CA ILE A 115 -10.37 1.27 -3.87
C ILE A 115 -9.04 1.96 -3.56
N ASN A 116 -9.02 2.80 -2.54
CA ASN A 116 -7.79 3.35 -1.96
C ASN A 116 -8.01 3.48 -0.45
N ILE A 117 -7.21 2.75 0.33
CA ILE A 117 -7.31 2.72 1.79
C ILE A 117 -6.11 3.39 2.48
N ASN A 118 -5.40 4.27 1.77
CA ASN A 118 -4.21 4.95 2.28
C ASN A 118 -4.44 5.72 3.59
N ASP A 119 -5.62 6.31 3.79
CA ASP A 119 -5.96 6.97 5.07
C ASP A 119 -5.89 6.00 6.26
N GLN A 120 -6.39 4.78 6.08
CA GLN A 120 -6.32 3.73 7.11
C GLN A 120 -4.89 3.24 7.31
N ILE A 121 -4.14 3.07 6.21
CA ILE A 121 -2.72 2.66 6.27
C ILE A 121 -1.90 3.69 7.06
N MET A 122 -2.10 4.99 6.78
CA MET A 122 -1.41 6.07 7.49
C MET A 122 -1.78 6.11 8.97
N SER A 123 -3.07 5.99 9.30
CA SER A 123 -3.53 5.94 10.71
C SER A 123 -2.92 4.75 11.46
N VAL A 124 -2.99 3.53 10.91
CA VAL A 124 -2.40 2.34 11.55
C VAL A 124 -0.88 2.48 11.67
N TYR A 125 -0.20 3.03 10.66
CA TYR A 125 1.22 3.30 10.73
C TYR A 125 1.58 4.23 11.90
N LEU A 126 0.94 5.40 11.97
CA LEU A 126 1.26 6.42 12.98
C LEU A 126 0.82 6.03 14.39
N GLU A 127 -0.33 5.39 14.54
CA GLU A 127 -0.93 5.10 15.84
C GLU A 127 -0.48 3.75 16.42
N LYS A 128 -0.16 2.78 15.55
CA LYS A 128 0.16 1.41 15.98
C LYS A 128 1.60 1.05 15.67
N LEU A 129 2.10 1.24 14.45
CA LEU A 129 3.42 0.74 14.10
C LEU A 129 4.54 1.62 14.66
N LEU A 130 4.46 2.92 14.39
CA LEU A 130 5.49 3.89 14.72
C LEU A 130 5.83 3.91 16.22
N PRO A 131 4.86 3.88 17.17
CA PRO A 131 5.17 3.88 18.60
C PRO A 131 5.91 2.63 19.07
N HIS A 132 5.76 1.50 18.38
CA HIS A 132 6.40 0.22 18.75
C HIS A 132 7.83 0.11 18.22
N ILE A 133 8.16 0.80 17.12
CA ILE A 133 9.50 0.74 16.50
C ILE A 133 10.40 1.93 16.87
N THR A 134 9.87 2.93 17.58
CA THR A 134 10.61 4.16 17.94
C THR A 134 10.55 4.46 19.44
N HIS A 135 11.62 5.07 19.96
CA HIS A 135 11.65 5.58 21.32
C HIS A 135 10.83 6.88 21.43
N ASP A 136 10.03 7.00 22.50
CA ASP A 136 9.17 8.16 22.76
C ASP A 136 9.97 9.37 23.25
N SER A 137 10.58 10.08 22.31
CA SER A 137 11.32 11.32 22.52
C SER A 137 11.38 12.10 21.21
N ASP A 138 11.86 13.34 21.28
CA ASP A 138 11.98 14.23 20.15
C ASP A 138 13.42 14.74 20.00
N ASP A 139 13.88 14.82 18.76
CA ASP A 139 15.10 15.50 18.33
C ASP A 139 14.80 16.31 17.05
N HIS A 140 14.65 17.62 17.23
CA HIS A 140 14.32 18.56 16.15
C HIS A 140 15.33 18.57 15.01
N THR A 141 16.57 18.11 15.22
CA THR A 141 17.59 18.04 14.17
C THR A 141 17.34 16.90 13.18
N THR A 142 16.51 15.91 13.55
CA THR A 142 16.23 14.70 12.74
C THR A 142 14.80 14.64 12.19
N PHE A 143 14.01 15.73 12.31
CA PHE A 143 12.64 15.79 11.79
C PHE A 143 12.55 15.52 10.28
N GLY A 144 13.45 16.10 9.49
CA GLY A 144 13.51 15.85 8.04
C GLY A 144 13.84 14.39 7.71
N SER A 145 14.83 13.82 8.39
CA SER A 145 15.21 12.42 8.19
C SER A 145 14.10 11.45 8.58
N SER A 146 13.39 11.74 9.67
CA SER A 146 12.23 10.95 10.12
C SER A 146 11.11 10.99 9.09
N ALA A 147 10.72 12.19 8.62
CA ALA A 147 9.68 12.34 7.61
C ALA A 147 10.03 11.62 6.30
N ASN A 148 11.28 11.66 5.85
CA ASN A 148 11.73 10.94 4.66
C ASN A 148 11.63 9.41 4.85
N ALA A 149 12.04 8.90 6.02
CA ALA A 149 11.91 7.48 6.34
C ALA A 149 10.43 7.06 6.46
N ASP A 150 9.58 7.88 7.07
CA ASP A 150 8.14 7.66 7.15
C ASP A 150 7.50 7.55 5.75
N ILE A 151 7.88 8.43 4.81
CA ILE A 151 7.40 8.39 3.42
C ILE A 151 7.78 7.07 2.74
N ALA A 152 9.02 6.61 2.92
CA ALA A 152 9.47 5.33 2.35
C ALA A 152 8.63 4.16 2.89
N VAL A 153 8.39 4.13 4.21
CA VAL A 153 7.54 3.10 4.84
C VAL A 153 6.11 3.17 4.31
N LEU A 154 5.50 4.35 4.29
CA LEU A 154 4.11 4.54 3.85
C LEU A 154 3.90 4.13 2.39
N GLN A 155 4.84 4.48 1.49
CA GLN A 155 4.77 4.07 0.09
C GLN A 155 4.95 2.55 -0.06
N ALA A 156 5.87 1.94 0.69
CA ALA A 156 6.09 0.49 0.66
C ALA A 156 4.87 -0.28 1.20
N LEU A 157 4.30 0.17 2.33
CA LEU A 157 3.08 -0.40 2.91
C LEU A 157 1.89 -0.25 1.95
N SER A 158 1.67 0.95 1.40
CA SER A 158 0.59 1.21 0.45
C SER A 158 0.65 0.25 -0.72
N LYS A 159 1.83 0.13 -1.35
CA LYS A 159 2.05 -0.77 -2.48
C LYS A 159 1.76 -2.22 -2.11
N ARG A 160 2.30 -2.72 -1.00
CA ARG A 160 2.14 -4.12 -0.57
C ARG A 160 0.72 -4.50 -0.21
N ILE A 161 0.01 -3.59 0.46
CA ILE A 161 -1.37 -3.81 0.91
C ILE A 161 -2.31 -3.75 -0.30
N HIS A 162 -2.20 -2.73 -1.14
CA HIS A 162 -3.01 -2.63 -2.35
C HIS A 162 -2.67 -3.70 -3.40
N PHE A 163 -1.48 -4.32 -3.34
CA PHE A 163 -1.16 -5.48 -4.16
C PHE A 163 -2.11 -6.66 -3.92
N GLY A 164 -2.82 -6.68 -2.79
CA GLY A 164 -3.92 -7.60 -2.53
C GLY A 164 -4.99 -7.64 -3.63
N LYS A 165 -5.17 -6.55 -4.41
CA LYS A 165 -6.06 -6.52 -5.58
C LYS A 165 -5.63 -7.52 -6.65
N PHE A 166 -4.33 -7.56 -6.97
CA PHE A 166 -3.79 -8.49 -7.95
C PHE A 166 -3.86 -9.93 -7.47
N ILE A 167 -3.67 -10.15 -6.16
CA ILE A 167 -3.81 -11.48 -5.55
C ILE A 167 -5.28 -11.92 -5.56
N ALA A 168 -6.22 -11.04 -5.26
CA ALA A 168 -7.65 -11.33 -5.32
C ALA A 168 -8.09 -11.70 -6.74
N GLU A 169 -7.66 -10.91 -7.73
CA GLU A 169 -7.92 -11.20 -9.14
C GLU A 169 -7.28 -12.54 -9.55
N ALA A 170 -6.01 -12.79 -9.20
CA ALA A 170 -5.35 -14.06 -9.48
C ALA A 170 -6.08 -15.24 -8.81
N LYS A 171 -6.55 -15.12 -7.57
CA LYS A 171 -7.36 -16.18 -6.91
C LYS A 171 -8.67 -16.41 -7.66
N PHE A 172 -9.34 -15.34 -8.08
CA PHE A 172 -10.59 -15.43 -8.85
C PHE A 172 -10.38 -16.01 -10.27
N GLN A 173 -9.22 -15.73 -10.88
CA GLN A 173 -8.84 -16.18 -12.22
C GLN A 173 -8.16 -17.55 -12.26
N VAL A 174 -7.39 -17.97 -11.25
CA VAL A 174 -6.71 -19.28 -11.21
C VAL A 174 -7.73 -20.41 -11.25
N THR A 175 -8.96 -20.15 -10.83
CA THR A 175 -10.13 -21.00 -11.09
C THR A 175 -10.40 -21.27 -12.60
N PHE A 176 -9.75 -20.57 -13.52
CA PHE A 176 -9.90 -20.71 -14.96
C PHE A 176 -8.94 -21.74 -15.61
N LEU A 177 -7.83 -22.14 -14.97
CA LEU A 177 -6.68 -22.70 -15.69
C LEU A 177 -6.25 -24.12 -15.31
N LEU A 178 -7.20 -25.05 -15.22
CA LEU A 178 -6.94 -26.51 -15.37
C LEU A 178 -8.01 -27.22 -16.23
N LEU A 179 -8.51 -26.56 -17.28
CA LEU A 179 -9.40 -27.19 -18.28
C LEU A 179 -8.69 -28.21 -19.21
N LEU A 180 -7.41 -28.55 -18.96
CA LEU A 180 -6.63 -29.47 -19.81
C LEU A 180 -6.07 -30.70 -19.04
N SER A 181 -6.35 -30.87 -17.74
CA SER A 181 -5.88 -32.00 -16.94
C SER A 181 -7.04 -32.68 -16.22
N SER A 182 -7.37 -33.88 -16.67
CA SER A 182 -8.64 -34.59 -16.43
C SER A 182 -8.85 -35.16 -15.01
N SER A 183 -8.10 -34.72 -13.99
CA SER A 183 -8.19 -35.29 -12.64
C SER A 183 -8.36 -34.26 -11.51
N LEU A 184 -8.35 -32.95 -11.81
CA LEU A 184 -8.48 -31.88 -10.81
C LEU A 184 -9.62 -30.88 -11.16
N THR A 185 -10.78 -31.40 -11.57
CA THR A 185 -11.84 -30.61 -12.22
C THR A 185 -13.03 -30.22 -11.34
N LEU A 186 -13.26 -30.89 -10.20
CA LEU A 186 -14.42 -30.61 -9.33
C LEU A 186 -14.16 -29.53 -8.26
N THR A 187 -12.93 -29.46 -7.72
CA THR A 187 -12.59 -28.59 -6.59
C THR A 187 -12.46 -27.12 -6.99
N MET A 188 -11.95 -26.82 -8.20
CA MET A 188 -11.67 -25.45 -8.61
C MET A 188 -12.91 -24.71 -9.12
N LYS A 189 -13.80 -25.36 -9.90
CA LYS A 189 -15.09 -24.75 -10.31
C LYS A 189 -15.93 -24.33 -9.10
N ALA A 190 -15.87 -25.12 -8.03
CA ALA A 190 -16.52 -24.83 -6.76
C ALA A 190 -15.95 -23.57 -6.07
N GLU A 191 -14.67 -23.21 -6.26
CA GLU A 191 -14.10 -22.01 -5.64
C GLU A 191 -14.58 -20.71 -6.30
N LYS A 192 -14.64 -20.64 -7.63
CA LYS A 192 -15.21 -19.45 -8.30
C LYS A 192 -16.70 -19.34 -8.05
N GLU A 193 -17.43 -20.45 -8.05
CA GLU A 193 -18.84 -20.45 -7.67
C GLU A 193 -19.03 -20.03 -6.21
N ARG A 194 -18.14 -20.46 -5.31
CA ARG A 194 -18.09 -19.99 -3.91
C ARG A 194 -17.85 -18.49 -3.82
N TYR A 195 -16.78 -17.96 -4.42
CA TYR A 195 -16.52 -16.51 -4.40
C TYR A 195 -17.65 -15.73 -5.09
N THR A 196 -18.21 -16.23 -6.19
CA THR A 196 -19.35 -15.58 -6.87
C THR A 196 -20.58 -15.53 -5.96
N ALA A 197 -20.91 -16.64 -5.28
CA ALA A 197 -22.02 -16.69 -4.35
C ALA A 197 -21.83 -15.74 -3.17
N LEU A 198 -20.62 -15.72 -2.57
CA LEU A 198 -20.28 -14.82 -1.48
C LEU A 198 -20.34 -13.34 -1.91
N ILE A 199 -19.82 -13.02 -3.10
CA ILE A 199 -19.87 -11.67 -3.68
C ILE A 199 -21.32 -11.23 -3.93
N LEU A 200 -22.15 -12.10 -4.53
CA LEU A 200 -23.57 -11.81 -4.78
C LEU A 200 -24.37 -11.66 -3.49
N ALA A 201 -23.99 -12.37 -2.43
CA ALA A 201 -24.57 -12.24 -1.10
C ALA A 201 -24.02 -11.03 -0.30
N ASN A 202 -23.01 -10.34 -0.82
CA ASN A 202 -22.26 -9.29 -0.11
C ASN A 202 -21.71 -9.75 1.26
N ASP A 203 -21.28 -11.01 1.33
CA ASP A 203 -20.80 -11.66 2.55
C ASP A 203 -19.30 -11.43 2.74
N ALA A 204 -18.96 -10.30 3.37
CA ALA A 204 -17.57 -9.93 3.64
C ALA A 204 -16.87 -10.90 4.60
N GLU A 205 -17.57 -11.42 5.59
CA GLU A 205 -17.02 -12.37 6.58
C GLU A 205 -16.68 -13.70 5.90
N GLY A 206 -17.61 -14.24 5.10
CA GLY A 206 -17.37 -15.46 4.33
C GLY A 206 -16.25 -15.32 3.29
N ILE A 207 -16.04 -14.13 2.71
CA ILE A 207 -14.89 -13.84 1.85
C ILE A 207 -13.59 -13.84 2.66
N MET A 208 -13.57 -13.20 3.84
CA MET A 208 -12.39 -13.20 4.71
C MET A 208 -12.00 -14.63 5.12
N ASP A 209 -12.95 -15.44 5.54
CA ASP A 209 -12.71 -16.85 5.90
C ASP A 209 -12.20 -17.67 4.71
N ALA A 210 -12.69 -17.39 3.50
CA ALA A 210 -12.21 -18.04 2.28
C ALA A 210 -10.78 -17.62 1.90
N LEU A 211 -10.37 -16.40 2.25
CA LEU A 211 -9.05 -15.85 1.92
C LEU A 211 -7.96 -16.28 2.90
N THR A 212 -8.33 -16.48 4.18
CA THR A 212 -7.43 -16.87 5.27
C THR A 212 -6.90 -18.29 5.07
N ASN A 213 -5.58 -18.42 4.95
CA ASN A 213 -4.89 -19.71 4.98
C ASN A 213 -3.89 -19.68 6.13
N LEU A 214 -4.33 -20.19 7.29
CA LEU A 214 -3.56 -20.17 8.54
C LEU A 214 -2.17 -20.80 8.38
N ALA A 215 -2.04 -21.86 7.58
CA ALA A 215 -0.74 -22.50 7.34
C ALA A 215 0.25 -21.59 6.58
N VAL A 216 -0.24 -20.72 5.70
CA VAL A 216 0.60 -19.73 4.99
C VAL A 216 0.94 -18.53 5.88
N GLU A 217 0.07 -18.19 6.82
CA GLU A 217 0.32 -17.12 7.79
C GLU A 217 1.37 -17.52 8.83
N ASP A 218 1.34 -18.77 9.30
CA ASP A 218 2.31 -19.28 10.28
C ASP A 218 3.73 -19.44 9.71
N VAL A 219 3.86 -19.83 8.44
CA VAL A 219 5.16 -19.90 7.75
C VAL A 219 5.77 -18.51 7.63
N ARG A 220 4.98 -17.49 7.25
CA ARG A 220 5.49 -16.11 7.15
C ARG A 220 5.96 -15.53 8.48
N ARG A 221 5.39 -15.96 9.61
CA ARG A 221 5.87 -15.51 10.92
C ARG A 221 7.22 -16.14 11.30
N HIS A 222 7.48 -17.38 10.88
CA HIS A 222 8.72 -18.09 11.22
C HIS A 222 9.92 -17.63 10.38
N ASP A 223 9.72 -17.25 9.12
CA ASP A 223 10.82 -16.76 8.25
C ASP A 223 11.37 -15.39 8.68
N ILE A 224 10.72 -14.71 9.62
CA ILE A 224 11.08 -13.38 10.15
C ILE A 224 11.85 -13.49 11.49
N CYS A 225 11.95 -14.68 12.10
CA CYS A 225 12.63 -14.91 13.38
C CYS A 225 14.04 -15.52 13.22
#